data_AF-A0A097KN61-F1
#
_entry.id   AF-A0A097KN61-F1
#
_cell.length_a   1.000
_cell.length_b   1.000
_cell.length_c   1.000
_cell.angle_alpha   90.00
_cell.angle_beta   90.00
_cell.angle_gamma   90.00
#
_symmetry.space_group_name_H-M   'P 1'
#
loop_
_entity.id
_entity.type
_entity.pdbx_description
1 polymer ?
#
loop_
_entity_poly.entity_id
_entity_poly.type
_entity_poly.pdbx_seq_one_letter_code
_entity_poly.pdbx_strand_id
1 'polypeptide(L)'
;MQNKFISKTKKRHIFKKKTFNIFYFDWFLIIKKLDDYKPSHLSVIRPLLSLSRYDIKKLCFFWKLPIYPDQTNQQFEYNRNRIRKQLLPTLRFYFNSKIDKILFQFLEIANEEQIYLDFIATRIRENIQKKKNKRIELETSIFLFLPIPLQRKIIRQFLEILIKKKVKYYHIEKTLELISQKKSKKRKYKKFVNRKSIKEFGFTEKKQKEFKSLFLPGIGILFFYYNRLIFFPLLD
;
A
#
# COMPACT_ATOMS: atom_id res chain seq x y z
N MET A 1 -35.92 56.30 -20.95
CA MET A 1 -34.69 57.13 -21.00
C MET A 1 -34.11 57.21 -19.60
N GLN A 2 -32.95 56.59 -19.37
CA GLN A 2 -31.68 57.26 -19.02
C GLN A 2 -31.71 57.94 -17.63
N ASN A 3 -31.09 57.33 -16.62
CA ASN A 3 -29.67 57.43 -16.25
C ASN A 3 -29.32 58.71 -15.45
N LYS A 4 -28.85 58.52 -14.22
CA LYS A 4 -27.65 59.11 -13.57
C LYS A 4 -27.88 59.32 -12.07
N PHE A 5 -26.93 59.19 -11.15
CA PHE A 5 -25.68 58.43 -11.02
C PHE A 5 -25.14 58.84 -9.62
N ILE A 6 -24.49 57.90 -8.91
CA ILE A 6 -23.43 58.11 -7.88
C ILE A 6 -23.79 58.85 -6.57
N SER A 7 -23.88 58.08 -5.49
CA SER A 7 -22.84 58.11 -4.45
C SER A 7 -22.88 56.83 -3.61
N LYS A 8 -21.92 55.93 -3.84
CA LYS A 8 -21.63 54.82 -2.93
C LYS A 8 -20.21 54.98 -2.43
N THR A 9 -20.11 55.47 -1.20
CA THR A 9 -18.89 55.55 -0.42
C THR A 9 -18.32 54.14 -0.22
N LYS A 10 -17.10 53.93 -0.75
CA LYS A 10 -16.29 52.73 -0.58
C LYS A 10 -15.90 52.59 0.90
N LYS A 11 -16.62 51.79 1.67
CA LYS A 11 -16.04 51.15 2.86
C LYS A 11 -15.35 49.86 2.44
N ARG A 12 -14.04 49.98 2.16
CA ARG A 12 -13.12 48.84 2.05
C ARG A 12 -13.11 48.13 3.40
N HIS A 13 -13.85 47.04 3.54
CA HIS A 13 -13.61 46.10 4.62
C HIS A 13 -12.26 45.43 4.37
N ILE A 14 -11.25 45.94 5.07
CA ILE A 14 -9.94 45.35 5.22
C ILE A 14 -10.16 44.00 5.92
N PHE A 15 -10.29 42.93 5.14
CA PHE A 15 -10.22 41.58 5.66
C PHE A 15 -8.79 41.39 6.20
N LYS A 16 -8.65 41.42 7.53
CA LYS A 16 -7.45 40.91 8.21
C LYS A 16 -7.17 39.53 7.64
N LYS A 17 -6.06 39.40 6.92
CA LYS A 17 -5.50 38.14 6.42
C LYS A 17 -5.27 37.21 7.63
N LYS A 18 -6.30 36.45 8.03
CA LYS A 18 -6.07 35.19 8.72
C LYS A 18 -5.47 34.29 7.64
N THR A 19 -4.18 34.07 7.74
CA THR A 19 -3.41 33.14 6.92
C THR A 19 -4.15 31.81 6.88
N PHE A 20 -4.93 31.61 5.82
CA PHE A 20 -5.27 30.28 5.36
C PHE A 20 -3.93 29.68 4.96
N ASN A 21 -3.30 28.93 5.87
CA ASN A 21 -2.19 28.03 5.56
C ASN A 21 -2.78 26.93 4.68
N ILE A 22 -3.01 27.32 3.42
CA ILE A 22 -3.27 26.46 2.29
C ILE A 22 -1.89 25.92 1.93
N PHE A 23 -1.48 24.86 2.62
CA PHE A 23 -0.43 23.96 2.14
C PHE A 23 -1.00 23.18 0.94
N TYR A 24 -1.32 23.89 -0.13
CA TYR A 24 -1.50 23.34 -1.47
C TYR A 24 -0.09 23.22 -2.05
N PHE A 25 0.68 22.18 -1.74
CA PHE A 25 1.85 21.87 -2.58
C PHE A 25 2.35 20.42 -2.55
N ASP A 26 1.96 19.58 -1.58
CA ASP A 26 2.45 18.18 -1.57
C ASP A 26 1.67 17.21 -2.47
N TRP A 27 0.40 17.49 -2.79
CA TRP A 27 -0.39 16.62 -3.66
C TRP A 27 0.15 16.58 -5.11
N PHE A 28 0.74 17.68 -5.60
CA PHE A 28 1.25 17.76 -6.97
C PHE A 28 2.58 16.98 -7.15
N LEU A 29 3.38 16.85 -6.09
CA LEU A 29 4.62 16.06 -6.09
C LEU A 29 4.37 14.54 -6.10
N ILE A 30 3.30 14.08 -5.45
CA ILE A 30 2.89 12.66 -5.45
C ILE A 30 2.47 12.20 -6.86
N ILE A 31 1.82 13.06 -7.64
CA ILE A 31 1.41 12.75 -9.01
C ILE A 31 2.62 12.65 -9.94
N LYS A 32 3.61 13.54 -9.83
CA LYS A 32 4.80 13.52 -10.72
C LYS A 32 5.66 12.25 -10.59
N LYS A 33 5.65 11.58 -9.43
CA LYS A 33 6.38 10.30 -9.25
C LYS A 33 5.70 9.11 -9.91
N LEU A 34 4.45 9.24 -10.35
CA LEU A 34 3.69 8.19 -11.02
C LEU A 34 3.84 8.22 -12.56
N ASP A 35 4.36 9.31 -13.14
CA ASP A 35 4.48 9.47 -14.60
C ASP A 35 5.60 8.62 -15.24
N ASP A 36 6.49 7.99 -14.45
CA ASP A 36 7.50 7.04 -14.96
C ASP A 36 6.95 5.61 -15.17
N TYR A 37 5.66 5.37 -14.90
CA TYR A 37 5.02 4.08 -15.11
C TYR A 37 4.05 4.11 -16.29
N LYS A 38 4.34 3.27 -17.30
CA LYS A 38 3.54 3.03 -18.51
C LYS A 38 2.01 3.17 -18.28
N PRO A 39 1.27 3.92 -19.11
CA PRO A 39 -0.13 4.19 -18.88
C PRO A 39 -0.97 2.99 -19.35
N SER A 40 -1.16 2.01 -18.47
CA SER A 40 -2.19 0.98 -18.61
C SER A 40 -3.26 1.06 -17.51
N HIS A 41 -3.23 2.12 -16.70
CA HIS A 41 -4.11 2.27 -15.54
C HIS A 41 -4.81 3.64 -15.52
N LEU A 42 -6.12 3.63 -15.32
CA LEU A 42 -6.96 4.81 -15.09
C LEU A 42 -6.44 5.57 -13.85
N SER A 43 -6.05 6.83 -14.01
CA SER A 43 -5.66 7.70 -12.90
C SER A 43 -6.90 8.35 -12.28
N VAL A 44 -7.11 8.13 -10.98
CA VAL A 44 -8.23 8.74 -10.23
C VAL A 44 -7.68 9.88 -9.38
N ILE A 45 -7.98 11.11 -9.78
CA ILE A 45 -7.57 12.32 -9.06
C ILE A 45 -8.65 12.66 -8.00
N ARG A 46 -8.22 13.01 -6.78
CA ARG A 46 -9.11 13.35 -5.65
C ARG A 46 -8.84 14.78 -5.13
N PRO A 47 -9.27 15.82 -5.88
CA PRO A 47 -8.90 17.21 -5.58
C PRO A 47 -9.42 17.73 -4.22
N LEU A 48 -10.47 17.12 -3.69
CA LEU A 48 -11.11 17.54 -2.43
C LEU A 48 -10.63 16.74 -1.20
N LEU A 49 -9.60 15.90 -1.33
CA LEU A 49 -9.18 15.00 -0.25
C LEU A 49 -8.63 15.74 0.98
N SER A 50 -8.00 16.90 0.76
CA SER A 50 -7.44 17.76 1.81
C SER A 50 -8.49 18.63 2.52
N LEU A 51 -9.72 18.70 1.99
CA LEU A 51 -10.77 19.52 2.55
C LEU A 51 -11.64 18.71 3.51
N SER A 52 -11.94 19.30 4.67
CA SER A 52 -12.88 18.67 5.59
C SER A 52 -14.31 18.78 5.06
N ARG A 53 -15.19 17.90 5.55
CA ARG A 53 -16.62 17.99 5.23
C ARG A 53 -17.26 19.30 5.69
N TYR A 54 -16.70 19.93 6.73
CA TYR A 54 -17.13 21.24 7.19
C TYR A 54 -16.74 22.33 6.17
N ASP A 55 -15.52 22.28 5.63
CA ASP A 55 -15.05 23.22 4.62
C ASP A 55 -15.89 23.12 3.34
N ILE A 56 -16.18 21.89 2.90
CA ILE A 56 -17.03 21.65 1.72
C ILE A 56 -18.44 22.23 1.93
N LYS A 57 -19.05 22.01 3.11
CA LYS A 57 -20.37 22.59 3.42
C LYS A 57 -20.34 24.11 3.40
N LYS A 58 -19.28 24.72 3.94
CA LYS A 58 -19.11 26.18 3.96
C LYS A 58 -18.94 26.74 2.55
N LEU A 59 -18.21 26.05 1.68
CA LEU A 59 -18.07 26.42 0.27
C LEU A 59 -19.42 26.31 -0.46
N CYS A 60 -20.16 25.23 -0.27
CA CYS A 60 -21.51 25.09 -0.84
C CYS A 60 -22.44 26.21 -0.38
N PHE A 61 -22.41 26.59 0.91
CA PHE A 61 -23.22 27.69 1.42
C PHE A 61 -22.80 29.04 0.83
N PHE A 62 -21.50 29.31 0.79
CA PHE A 62 -20.95 30.57 0.25
C PHE A 62 -21.30 30.78 -1.23
N TRP A 63 -21.26 29.71 -2.04
CA TRP A 63 -21.62 29.75 -3.45
C TRP A 63 -23.10 29.42 -3.73
N LYS A 64 -23.92 29.23 -2.69
CA LYS A 64 -25.34 28.86 -2.80
C LYS A 64 -25.59 27.63 -3.68
N LEU A 65 -24.73 26.62 -3.57
CA LEU A 65 -24.88 25.37 -4.32
C LEU A 65 -25.99 24.49 -3.71
N PRO A 66 -26.87 23.89 -4.53
CA PRO A 66 -27.87 22.94 -4.04
C PRO A 66 -27.18 21.67 -3.50
N ILE A 67 -27.67 21.15 -2.37
CA ILE A 67 -27.13 19.94 -1.73
C ILE A 67 -28.20 18.87 -1.77
N TYR A 68 -27.90 17.76 -2.46
CA TYR A 68 -28.80 16.61 -2.55
C TYR A 68 -28.35 15.49 -1.59
N PRO A 69 -29.14 15.13 -0.57
CA PRO A 69 -28.80 14.05 0.34
C PRO A 69 -29.04 12.69 -0.32
N ASP A 70 -28.00 11.87 -0.40
CA ASP A 70 -28.11 10.48 -0.85
C ASP A 70 -28.67 9.59 0.28
N GLN A 71 -29.72 8.83 -0.02
CA GLN A 71 -30.46 7.96 0.91
C GLN A 71 -29.57 6.86 1.52
N THR A 72 -28.60 6.35 0.77
CA THR A 72 -27.68 5.29 1.24
C THR A 72 -26.81 5.75 2.42
N ASN A 73 -26.63 7.07 2.59
CA ASN A 73 -25.95 7.63 3.76
C ASN A 73 -26.64 7.29 5.08
N GLN A 74 -27.92 6.90 5.05
CA GLN A 74 -28.68 6.56 6.23
C GLN A 74 -28.43 5.13 6.71
N GLN A 75 -28.06 4.23 5.80
CA GLN A 75 -27.89 2.80 6.07
C GLN A 75 -26.61 2.49 6.86
N PHE A 76 -26.76 1.69 7.93
CA PHE A 76 -25.64 1.25 8.77
C PHE A 76 -25.04 -0.09 8.33
N GLU A 77 -25.60 -0.76 7.33
CA GLU A 77 -25.05 -2.02 6.82
C GLU A 77 -23.61 -1.87 6.32
N TYR A 78 -23.28 -0.70 5.75
CA TYR A 78 -21.91 -0.40 5.31
C TYR A 78 -21.00 0.02 6.46
N ASN A 79 -19.89 -0.71 6.65
CA ASN A 79 -18.87 -0.40 7.67
C ASN A 79 -18.39 1.06 7.64
N ARG A 80 -18.25 1.65 6.44
CA ARG A 80 -17.88 3.07 6.27
C ARG A 80 -18.88 4.02 6.92
N ASN A 81 -20.18 3.74 6.78
CA ASN A 81 -21.23 4.56 7.38
C ASN A 81 -21.25 4.42 8.90
N ARG A 82 -21.05 3.21 9.43
CA ARG A 82 -20.89 2.98 10.86
C ARG A 82 -19.71 3.75 11.44
N ILE A 83 -18.53 3.68 10.82
CA ILE A 83 -17.35 4.43 11.26
C ILE A 83 -17.67 5.93 11.30
N ARG A 84 -18.28 6.47 10.24
CA ARG A 84 -18.59 7.89 10.13
C ARG A 84 -19.62 8.39 11.15
N LYS A 85 -20.61 7.56 11.49
CA LYS A 85 -21.77 7.96 12.30
C LYS A 85 -21.71 7.55 13.76
N GLN A 86 -21.00 6.49 14.07
CA GLN A 86 -20.89 5.96 15.44
C GLN A 86 -19.47 6.17 15.95
N LEU A 87 -18.47 5.56 15.31
CA LEU A 87 -17.10 5.53 15.85
C LEU A 87 -16.41 6.91 15.88
N LEU A 88 -16.38 7.64 14.77
CA LEU A 88 -15.72 8.95 14.74
C LEU A 88 -16.40 9.97 15.68
N PRO A 89 -17.74 10.07 15.73
CA PRO A 89 -18.40 10.94 16.70
C PRO A 89 -18.12 10.56 18.16
N THR A 90 -18.13 9.28 18.52
CA THR A 90 -17.82 8.87 19.90
C THR A 90 -16.37 9.18 20.26
N LEU A 91 -15.43 8.96 19.35
CA LEU A 91 -14.03 9.33 19.53
C LEU A 91 -13.84 10.84 19.75
N ARG A 92 -14.58 11.66 19.01
CA ARG A 92 -14.55 13.13 19.17
C ARG A 92 -15.12 13.58 20.51
N PHE A 93 -16.20 12.95 20.95
CA PHE A 93 -16.91 13.34 22.16
C PHE A 93 -16.17 12.91 23.43
N TYR A 94 -15.74 11.65 23.51
CA TYR A 94 -15.16 11.08 24.73
C TYR A 94 -13.64 11.28 24.86
N PHE A 95 -12.91 11.43 23.74
CA PHE A 95 -11.45 11.49 23.78
C PHE A 95 -10.89 12.84 23.33
N ASN A 96 -11.16 13.24 22.08
CA ASN A 96 -10.59 14.47 21.55
C ASN A 96 -11.37 15.01 20.34
N SER A 97 -11.89 16.22 20.44
CA SER A 97 -12.62 16.90 19.35
C SER A 97 -11.79 17.12 18.09
N LYS A 98 -10.45 17.14 18.20
CA LYS A 98 -9.49 17.31 17.09
C LYS A 98 -8.94 15.98 16.55
N ILE A 99 -9.51 14.83 16.91
CA ILE A 99 -9.00 13.51 16.51
C ILE A 99 -8.87 13.34 15.00
N ASP A 100 -9.77 13.93 14.21
CA ASP A 100 -9.70 13.89 12.75
C ASP A 100 -8.36 14.46 12.23
N LYS A 101 -7.93 15.59 12.80
CA LYS A 101 -6.68 16.26 12.41
C LYS A 101 -5.46 15.43 12.81
N ILE A 102 -5.48 14.84 14.01
CA ILE A 102 -4.39 14.00 14.51
C ILE A 102 -4.26 12.73 13.66
N LEU A 103 -5.38 12.08 13.34
CA LEU A 103 -5.40 10.91 12.47
C LEU A 103 -4.90 11.25 11.07
N PHE A 104 -5.28 12.41 10.53
CA PHE A 104 -4.80 12.86 9.23
C PHE A 104 -3.29 13.07 9.23
N GLN A 105 -2.74 13.79 10.22
CA GLN A 105 -1.29 13.99 10.36
C GLN A 105 -0.53 12.67 10.52
N PHE A 106 -1.05 11.75 11.33
CA PHE A 106 -0.48 10.41 11.46
C PHE A 106 -0.44 9.67 10.12
N LEU A 107 -1.52 9.73 9.35
CA LEU A 107 -1.59 9.08 8.04
C LEU A 107 -0.64 9.73 7.03
N GLU A 108 -0.45 11.05 7.06
CA GLU A 108 0.53 11.74 6.22
C GLU A 108 1.94 11.22 6.50
N ILE A 109 2.40 11.31 7.76
CA ILE A 109 3.72 10.85 8.18
C ILE A 109 3.91 9.37 7.85
N ALA A 110 2.93 8.53 8.23
CA ALA A 110 3.01 7.09 7.96
C ALA A 110 3.07 6.79 6.46
N ASN A 111 2.33 7.52 5.61
CA ASN A 111 2.39 7.31 4.17
C ASN A 111 3.77 7.68 3.59
N GLU A 112 4.34 8.81 4.01
CA GLU A 112 5.68 9.23 3.58
C GLU A 112 6.74 8.20 3.96
N GLU A 113 6.71 7.73 5.21
CA GLU A 113 7.59 6.67 5.69
C GLU A 113 7.39 5.36 4.91
N GLN A 114 6.14 4.96 4.64
CA GLN A 114 5.85 3.76 3.85
C GLN A 114 6.39 3.87 2.43
N ILE A 115 6.23 5.02 1.77
CA ILE A 115 6.75 5.28 0.42
C ILE A 115 8.28 5.14 0.42
N TYR A 116 8.96 5.72 1.41
CA TYR A 116 10.41 5.64 1.53
C TYR A 116 10.89 4.21 1.80
N LEU A 117 10.23 3.48 2.70
CA LEU A 117 10.54 2.08 2.98
C LEU A 117 10.30 1.19 1.76
N ASP A 118 9.22 1.43 0.99
CA ASP A 118 8.94 0.72 -0.25
C ASP A 118 9.99 0.99 -1.31
N PHE A 119 10.48 2.22 -1.42
CA PHE A 119 11.59 2.59 -2.30
C PHE A 119 12.87 1.83 -1.94
N ILE A 120 13.27 1.85 -0.66
CA ILE A 120 14.47 1.12 -0.19
C ILE A 120 14.31 -0.38 -0.44
N ALA A 121 13.18 -0.96 -0.06
CA ALA A 121 12.91 -2.38 -0.26
C ALA A 121 12.97 -2.78 -1.74
N THR A 122 12.46 -1.92 -2.63
CA THR A 122 12.53 -2.13 -4.09
C THR A 122 13.97 -2.17 -4.57
N ARG A 123 14.79 -1.17 -4.20
CA ARG A 123 16.20 -1.10 -4.59
C ARG A 123 17.00 -2.30 -4.09
N ILE A 124 16.82 -2.67 -2.83
CA ILE A 124 17.50 -3.84 -2.25
C ILE A 124 17.06 -5.11 -2.98
N ARG A 125 15.75 -5.29 -3.17
CA ARG A 125 15.18 -6.46 -3.85
C ARG A 125 15.77 -6.61 -5.26
N GLU A 126 15.82 -5.54 -6.04
CA GLU A 126 16.38 -5.56 -7.40
C GLU A 126 17.85 -6.00 -7.44
N ASN A 127 18.65 -5.63 -6.43
CA ASN A 127 20.05 -6.03 -6.31
C ASN A 127 20.24 -7.51 -5.91
N ILE A 128 19.36 -8.04 -5.04
CA ILE A 128 19.46 -9.44 -4.56
C ILE A 128 18.64 -10.43 -5.41
N GLN A 129 17.77 -9.93 -6.28
CA GLN A 129 16.91 -10.73 -7.14
C GLN A 129 17.64 -11.06 -8.44
N LYS A 130 17.72 -12.36 -8.76
CA LYS A 130 18.31 -12.86 -10.01
C LYS A 130 17.20 -13.48 -10.86
N LYS A 131 17.06 -13.01 -12.10
CA LYS A 131 16.20 -13.63 -13.11
C LYS A 131 17.06 -14.61 -13.91
N LYS A 132 16.72 -15.90 -13.88
CA LYS A 132 17.38 -16.94 -14.68
C LYS A 132 16.33 -17.72 -15.46
N ASN A 133 16.38 -17.61 -16.79
CA ASN A 133 15.45 -18.25 -17.72
C ASN A 133 13.98 -17.95 -17.34
N LYS A 134 13.26 -18.97 -16.84
CA LYS A 134 11.84 -18.91 -16.42
C LYS A 134 11.65 -18.81 -14.90
N ARG A 135 12.67 -18.37 -14.16
CA ARG A 135 12.66 -18.37 -12.68
C ARG A 135 13.13 -17.05 -12.13
N ILE A 136 12.56 -16.72 -10.98
CA ILE A 136 13.00 -15.62 -10.15
C ILE A 136 13.57 -16.21 -8.87
N GLU A 137 14.84 -15.91 -8.60
CA GLU A 137 15.55 -16.31 -7.40
C GLU A 137 15.82 -15.06 -6.54
N LEU A 138 15.72 -15.20 -5.23
CA LEU A 138 16.10 -14.16 -4.27
C LEU A 138 17.27 -14.64 -3.43
N GLU A 139 18.38 -13.90 -3.47
CA GLU A 139 19.56 -14.16 -2.65
C GLU A 139 19.33 -13.70 -1.22
N THR A 140 19.41 -14.64 -0.26
CA THR A 140 19.01 -14.41 1.13
C THR A 140 20.17 -14.16 2.09
N SER A 141 21.41 -14.24 1.61
CA SER A 141 22.63 -14.02 2.40
C SER A 141 22.63 -12.65 3.07
N ILE A 142 22.47 -11.59 2.27
CA ILE A 142 22.42 -10.19 2.73
C ILE A 142 21.04 -9.88 3.36
N PHE A 143 19.98 -10.46 2.80
CA PHE A 143 18.60 -10.28 3.26
C PHE A 143 18.41 -10.56 4.75
N LEU A 144 19.01 -11.63 5.28
CA LEU A 144 18.87 -12.04 6.68
C LEU A 144 19.47 -11.03 7.68
N PHE A 145 20.39 -10.17 7.23
CA PHE A 145 20.98 -9.11 8.06
C PHE A 145 20.14 -7.82 8.06
N LEU A 146 19.14 -7.71 7.20
CA LEU A 146 18.29 -6.53 7.13
C LEU A 146 17.32 -6.47 8.34
N PRO A 147 16.90 -5.27 8.76
CA PRO A 147 15.80 -5.11 9.71
C PRO A 147 14.52 -5.83 9.25
N ILE A 148 13.77 -6.41 10.21
CA ILE A 148 12.52 -7.15 9.96
C ILE A 148 11.51 -6.38 9.07
N PRO A 149 11.30 -5.05 9.23
CA PRO A 149 10.39 -4.31 8.34
C PRO A 149 10.78 -4.40 6.86
N LEU A 150 12.08 -4.28 6.54
CA LEU A 150 12.59 -4.40 5.18
C LEU A 150 12.47 -5.83 4.67
N GLN A 151 12.78 -6.83 5.52
CA GLN A 151 12.59 -8.24 5.16
C GLN A 151 11.14 -8.52 4.74
N ARG A 152 10.16 -8.06 5.52
CA ARG A 152 8.72 -8.21 5.22
C ARG A 152 8.33 -7.53 3.92
N LYS A 153 8.79 -6.30 3.68
CA LYS A 153 8.49 -5.53 2.46
C LYS A 153 9.09 -6.20 1.22
N ILE A 154 10.35 -6.61 1.27
CA ILE A 154 11.03 -7.31 0.15
C ILE A 154 10.30 -8.61 -0.19
N ILE A 155 9.93 -9.41 0.82
CA ILE A 155 9.18 -10.66 0.61
C ILE A 155 7.79 -10.40 0.04
N ARG A 156 7.07 -9.39 0.55
CA ARG A 156 5.78 -8.98 -0.01
C ARG A 156 5.92 -8.65 -1.50
N GLN A 157 6.83 -7.76 -1.87
CA GLN A 157 7.06 -7.36 -3.26
C GLN A 157 7.48 -8.55 -4.12
N PHE A 158 8.36 -9.42 -3.61
CA PHE A 158 8.79 -10.62 -4.31
C PHE A 158 7.61 -11.56 -4.60
N LEU A 159 6.75 -11.82 -3.61
CA LEU A 159 5.55 -12.64 -3.77
C LEU A 159 4.54 -11.99 -4.73
N GLU A 160 4.36 -10.67 -4.66
CA GLU A 160 3.43 -9.93 -5.55
C GLU A 160 3.87 -9.98 -7.02
N ILE A 161 5.18 -10.04 -7.32
CA ILE A 161 5.69 -10.24 -8.69
C ILE A 161 5.34 -11.64 -9.22
N LEU A 162 5.33 -12.63 -8.34
CA LEU A 162 5.18 -14.03 -8.70
C LEU A 162 3.71 -14.47 -8.84
N ILE A 163 2.79 -13.72 -8.23
CA ILE A 163 1.44 -14.17 -7.97
C ILE A 163 0.45 -13.09 -8.41
N LYS A 164 -0.58 -13.48 -9.17
CA LYS A 164 -1.70 -12.59 -9.54
C LYS A 164 -2.69 -12.32 -8.40
N LYS A 165 -2.54 -12.99 -7.25
CA LYS A 165 -3.43 -12.88 -6.07
C LYS A 165 -2.82 -12.02 -4.97
N LYS A 166 -3.69 -11.50 -4.10
CA LYS A 166 -3.30 -10.62 -2.98
C LYS A 166 -2.47 -11.34 -1.92
N VAL A 167 -1.27 -10.82 -1.63
CA VAL A 167 -0.39 -11.33 -0.58
C VAL A 167 -0.86 -10.88 0.81
N LYS A 168 -1.27 -11.85 1.64
CA LYS A 168 -1.62 -11.73 3.05
C LYS A 168 -0.40 -11.82 3.97
N TYR A 169 -0.53 -11.27 5.18
CA TYR A 169 0.48 -11.32 6.25
C TYR A 169 1.00 -12.74 6.54
N TYR A 170 0.09 -13.72 6.62
CA TYR A 170 0.43 -15.13 6.82
C TYR A 170 1.48 -15.67 5.82
N HIS A 171 1.37 -15.28 4.55
CA HIS A 171 2.33 -15.74 3.53
C HIS A 171 3.71 -15.14 3.74
N ILE A 172 3.79 -13.88 4.19
CA ILE A 172 5.05 -13.19 4.47
C ILE A 172 5.75 -13.83 5.66
N GLU A 173 5.04 -14.05 6.77
CA GLU A 173 5.65 -14.64 7.97
C GLU A 173 6.10 -16.08 7.72
N LYS A 174 5.29 -16.90 7.01
CA LYS A 174 5.67 -18.28 6.71
C LYS A 174 6.89 -18.38 5.80
N THR A 175 7.08 -17.43 4.90
CA THR A 175 8.27 -17.39 4.05
C THR A 175 9.50 -16.93 4.81
N LEU A 176 9.37 -15.96 5.71
CA LEU A 176 10.44 -15.59 6.64
C LEU A 176 10.84 -16.74 7.56
N GLU A 177 9.88 -17.49 8.10
CA GLU A 177 10.15 -18.71 8.88
C GLU A 177 10.98 -19.74 8.08
N LEU A 178 10.64 -19.93 6.80
CA LEU A 178 11.36 -20.87 5.93
C LEU A 178 12.81 -20.43 5.66
N ILE A 179 13.05 -19.13 5.49
CA ILE A 179 14.39 -18.57 5.26
C ILE A 179 15.23 -18.58 6.55
N SER A 180 14.63 -18.23 7.69
CA SER A 180 15.32 -18.04 8.97
C SER A 180 15.66 -19.34 9.72
N GLN A 181 14.92 -20.42 9.49
CA GLN A 181 15.19 -21.68 10.18
C GLN A 181 16.61 -22.17 9.83
N LYS A 182 17.53 -22.23 10.79
CA LYS A 182 18.81 -22.94 10.63
C LYS A 182 18.63 -24.47 10.73
N LYS A 183 17.66 -24.94 11.52
CA LYS A 183 17.25 -26.35 11.66
C LYS A 183 15.76 -26.42 11.98
N SER A 184 14.93 -27.04 11.14
CA SER A 184 13.59 -27.49 11.53
C SER A 184 13.10 -28.58 10.57
N LYS A 185 12.30 -29.49 11.13
CA LYS A 185 11.98 -30.87 10.73
C LYS A 185 11.79 -31.05 9.21
N LYS A 186 12.42 -32.09 8.65
CA LYS A 186 12.18 -32.62 7.29
C LYS A 186 10.69 -32.90 7.09
N ARG A 187 9.89 -31.90 6.68
CA ARG A 187 8.52 -32.13 6.22
C ARG A 187 8.62 -32.64 4.78
N LYS A 188 8.58 -33.97 4.63
CA LYS A 188 8.55 -34.66 3.34
C LYS A 188 7.24 -34.32 2.61
N TYR A 189 7.21 -33.22 1.86
CA TYR A 189 6.21 -33.04 0.81
C TYR A 189 6.65 -33.82 -0.43
N LYS A 190 6.41 -35.14 -0.42
CA LYS A 190 6.83 -36.07 -1.48
C LYS A 190 5.90 -36.11 -2.70
N LYS A 191 4.77 -35.38 -2.72
CA LYS A 191 3.69 -35.64 -3.70
C LYS A 191 3.45 -34.60 -4.80
N PHE A 192 4.01 -33.39 -4.74
CA PHE A 192 3.61 -32.31 -5.67
C PHE A 192 4.70 -31.77 -6.59
N VAL A 193 5.92 -32.29 -6.51
CA VAL A 193 7.02 -31.84 -7.37
C VAL A 193 7.42 -33.02 -8.23
N ASN A 194 6.97 -32.98 -9.49
CA ASN A 194 7.25 -34.03 -10.45
C ASN A 194 8.78 -34.13 -10.63
N ARG A 195 9.36 -35.34 -10.66
CA ARG A 195 10.83 -35.51 -10.77
C ARG A 195 11.40 -34.84 -12.04
N LYS A 196 10.58 -34.70 -13.09
CA LYS A 196 10.89 -33.94 -14.31
C LYS A 196 11.11 -32.45 -14.02
N SER A 197 10.25 -31.80 -13.24
CA SER A 197 10.40 -30.37 -12.91
C SER A 197 11.57 -30.10 -11.96
N ILE A 198 12.11 -31.10 -11.27
CA ILE A 198 13.33 -30.95 -10.46
C ILE A 198 14.58 -30.95 -11.37
N LYS A 199 14.62 -31.87 -12.35
CA LYS A 199 15.75 -32.03 -13.30
C LYS A 199 15.79 -30.93 -14.36
N GLU A 200 14.65 -30.58 -14.96
CA GLU A 200 14.51 -29.43 -15.87
C GLU A 200 14.94 -28.13 -15.19
N PHE A 201 14.87 -28.10 -13.85
CA PHE A 201 15.19 -26.94 -13.05
C PHE A 201 16.62 -26.96 -12.44
N GLY A 202 17.53 -27.82 -12.94
CA GLY A 202 18.95 -27.76 -12.60
C GLY A 202 19.31 -28.28 -11.20
N PHE A 203 18.37 -28.91 -10.49
CA PHE A 203 18.67 -29.67 -9.28
C PHE A 203 19.15 -31.07 -9.67
N THR A 204 20.46 -31.25 -9.77
CA THR A 204 21.07 -32.55 -10.07
C THR A 204 20.97 -33.51 -8.88
N GLU A 205 20.93 -34.82 -9.12
CA GLU A 205 20.72 -35.86 -8.09
C GLU A 205 21.78 -35.81 -6.96
N LYS A 206 23.00 -35.34 -7.23
CA LYS A 206 24.05 -35.10 -6.21
C LYS A 206 23.77 -33.91 -5.28
N LYS A 207 22.92 -32.95 -5.68
CA LYS A 207 22.56 -31.72 -4.95
C LYS A 207 21.25 -31.83 -4.14
N GLN A 208 20.60 -32.99 -4.15
CA GLN A 208 19.29 -33.22 -3.51
C GLN A 208 19.30 -33.24 -1.97
N LYS A 209 20.47 -33.21 -1.32
CA LYS A 209 20.56 -33.52 0.11
C LYS A 209 19.99 -32.45 1.06
N GLU A 210 19.89 -31.17 0.67
CA GLU A 210 19.40 -30.11 1.57
C GLU A 210 18.59 -29.01 0.86
N PHE A 211 17.31 -29.26 0.59
CA PHE A 211 16.36 -28.20 0.23
C PHE A 211 15.18 -28.18 1.19
N LYS A 212 14.67 -26.99 1.49
CA LYS A 212 13.41 -26.79 2.21
C LYS A 212 12.33 -26.37 1.23
N SER A 213 11.11 -26.83 1.44
CA SER A 213 9.97 -26.38 0.64
C SER A 213 8.79 -26.00 1.52
N LEU A 214 8.03 -25.02 1.03
CA LEU A 214 6.80 -24.54 1.66
C LEU A 214 5.72 -24.43 0.59
N PHE A 215 4.61 -25.14 0.83
CA PHE A 215 3.39 -24.92 0.09
C PHE A 215 2.63 -23.75 0.72
N LEU A 216 2.34 -22.75 -0.08
CA LEU A 216 1.47 -21.63 0.29
C LEU A 216 0.11 -21.83 -0.38
N PRO A 217 -0.98 -22.05 0.37
CA PRO A 217 -2.29 -22.32 -0.19
C PRO A 217 -2.74 -21.14 -1.06
N GLY A 218 -3.17 -21.46 -2.29
CA GLY A 218 -3.60 -20.47 -3.29
C GLY A 218 -2.47 -19.71 -3.99
N ILE A 219 -1.20 -20.01 -3.69
CA ILE A 219 -0.01 -19.33 -4.22
C ILE A 219 0.87 -20.27 -5.05
N GLY A 220 1.38 -21.36 -4.46
CA GLY A 220 2.46 -22.11 -5.08
C GLY A 220 3.39 -22.79 -4.09
N ILE A 221 4.47 -23.37 -4.64
CA ILE A 221 5.53 -24.00 -3.84
C ILE A 221 6.77 -23.11 -3.90
N LEU A 222 7.25 -22.72 -2.73
CA LEU A 222 8.54 -22.06 -2.55
C LEU A 222 9.58 -23.08 -2.13
N PHE A 223 10.78 -22.96 -2.69
CA PHE A 223 11.95 -23.73 -2.31
C PHE A 223 13.03 -22.83 -1.78
N PHE A 224 13.77 -23.33 -0.80
CA PHE A 224 14.94 -22.68 -0.26
C PHE A 224 16.13 -23.63 -0.31
N TYR A 225 17.19 -23.17 -0.98
CA TYR A 225 18.36 -23.96 -1.31
C TYR A 225 19.60 -23.05 -1.40
N TYR A 226 20.66 -23.36 -0.65
CA TYR A 226 21.94 -22.60 -0.65
C TYR A 226 21.75 -21.08 -0.56
N ASN A 227 21.01 -20.62 0.46
CA ASN A 227 20.69 -19.20 0.66
C ASN A 227 19.97 -18.55 -0.53
N ARG A 228 19.28 -19.32 -1.36
CA ARG A 228 18.41 -18.81 -2.41
C ARG A 228 16.99 -19.27 -2.19
N LEU A 229 16.07 -18.33 -2.27
CA LEU A 229 14.64 -18.59 -2.32
C LEU A 229 14.21 -18.63 -3.79
N ILE A 230 13.60 -19.74 -4.20
CA ILE A 230 13.21 -20.02 -5.58
C ILE A 230 11.71 -20.30 -5.61
N PHE A 231 10.98 -19.59 -6.45
CA PHE A 231 9.56 -19.81 -6.64
C PHE A 231 9.28 -20.66 -7.88
N PHE A 232 8.37 -21.62 -7.72
CA PHE A 232 7.80 -22.38 -8.82
C PHE A 232 6.32 -22.04 -8.90
N PRO A 233 5.87 -21.40 -10.00
CA PRO A 233 4.44 -21.32 -10.26
C PRO A 233 3.93 -22.76 -10.39
N LEU A 234 2.86 -23.08 -9.68
CA LEU A 234 2.05 -24.25 -10.03
C LEU A 234 1.56 -23.95 -11.44
N LEU A 235 2.08 -24.67 -12.43
CA LEU A 235 1.48 -24.70 -13.75
C LEU A 235 0.09 -25.32 -13.54
N ASP A 236 -0.94 -24.57 -13.95
CA ASP A 236 -2.31 -25.08 -14.02
C ASP A 236 -2.38 -26.33 -14.92
#